data_AF-A0A448SYQ1-F1
#
_entry.id   AF-A0A448SYQ1-F1
#
_cell.length_a   1.000
_cell.length_b   1.000
_cell.length_c   1.000
_cell.angle_alpha   90.00
_cell.angle_beta   90.00
_cell.angle_gamma   90.00
#
_symmetry.space_group_name_H-M   'P 1'
#
loop_
_entity.id
_entity.type
_entity.pdbx_description
1 polymer ?
#
loop_
_entity_poly.entity_id
_entity_poly.type
_entity_poly.pdbx_seq_one_letter_code
_entity_poly.pdbx_strand_id
1 'polypeptide(L)' 'MKPSIKQLRLQCRLDDDDDSDDELLTLYAGAARRKAENYTNRKLYDESVTYSA' A
#
# COMPACT_ATOMS: atom_id res chain seq x y z
N MET A 1 2.77 -1.30 6.40
CA MET A 1 3.64 -1.15 5.23
C MET A 1 2.78 -0.50 4.17
N LYS A 2 3.13 0.71 3.73
CA LYS A 2 2.48 1.38 2.62
C LYS A 2 3.39 1.27 1.40
N PRO A 3 2.98 0.61 0.30
CA PRO A 3 3.75 0.59 -0.93
C PRO A 3 3.92 2.01 -1.48
N SER A 4 5.04 2.28 -2.16
CA SER A 4 5.23 3.52 -2.89
C SER A 4 4.35 3.57 -4.14
N ILE A 5 4.10 4.77 -4.68
CA ILE A 5 3.27 4.90 -5.88
C ILE A 5 3.85 4.16 -7.09
N LYS A 6 5.18 4.20 -7.26
CA LYS A 6 5.90 3.43 -8.28
C LYS A 6 5.68 1.93 -8.15
N GLN A 7 5.67 1.41 -6.93
CA GLN A 7 5.36 0.00 -6.68
C GLN A 7 3.91 -0.32 -7.03
N LEU A 8 2.96 0.57 -6.72
CA LEU A 8 1.55 0.38 -7.07
C LEU A 8 1.35 0.36 -8.59
N ARG A 9 1.94 1.31 -9.33
CA ARG A 9 1.92 1.34 -10.79
C ARG A 9 2.51 0.07 -11.39
N LEU A 10 3.67 -0.37 -10.91
CA LEU A 10 4.31 -1.61 -11.35
C LEU A 10 3.42 -2.85 -11.13
N GLN A 11 2.73 -2.95 -9.99
CA GLN A 11 1.79 -4.05 -9.73
C GLN A 11 0.61 -4.05 -10.71
N CYS A 12 0.15 -2.85 -11.08
CA CYS A 12 -0.94 -2.66 -12.03
C CYS A 12 -0.49 -2.68 -13.50
N ARG A 13 0.82 -2.82 -13.77
CA ARG A 13 1.43 -2.73 -15.11
C ARG A 13 1.14 -1.40 -15.82
N LEU A 14 1.07 -0.32 -15.06
CA LEU A 14 0.93 1.04 -15.56
C LEU A 14 2.33 1.60 -15.89
N ASP A 15 2.39 2.55 -16.83
CA ASP A 15 3.64 3.23 -17.16
C ASP A 15 4.12 4.09 -15.97
N ASP A 16 5.43 4.12 -15.72
CA ASP A 16 6.00 4.83 -14.54
C ASP A 16 5.90 6.36 -14.68
N ASP A 17 5.63 6.87 -15.87
CA ASP A 17 5.50 8.30 -16.18
C ASP A 17 4.04 8.78 -16.27
N ASP A 18 3.06 7.88 -16.12
CA ASP A 18 1.63 8.21 -16.10
C ASP A 18 1.14 8.33 -14.66
N ASP A 19 0.74 9.54 -14.26
CA ASP A 19 0.24 9.88 -12.92
C ASP A 19 -1.28 10.06 -12.85
N SER A 20 -2.00 9.83 -13.96
CA SER A 20 -3.45 10.06 -14.05
C SER A 20 -4.26 9.25 -13.04
N ASP A 21 -3.78 8.06 -12.67
CA ASP A 21 -4.44 7.12 -11.77
C ASP A 21 -3.89 7.13 -10.33
N ASP A 22 -2.98 8.04 -9.98
CA ASP A 22 -2.27 8.00 -8.69
C ASP A 22 -3.19 8.11 -7.46
N GLU A 23 -4.18 9.00 -7.56
CA GLU A 23 -5.18 9.18 -6.50
C GLU A 23 -6.00 7.90 -6.32
N LEU A 24 -6.39 7.28 -7.43
CA LEU A 24 -7.16 6.04 -7.44
C LEU A 24 -6.35 4.86 -6.89
N LEU A 25 -5.08 4.72 -7.30
CA LEU A 25 -4.16 3.71 -6.76
C LEU A 25 -3.96 3.88 -5.26
N THR A 26 -3.81 5.11 -4.78
CA THR A 26 -3.66 5.40 -3.35
C THR A 26 -4.92 5.03 -2.57
N LEU A 27 -6.11 5.35 -3.12
CA LEU A 27 -7.39 4.98 -2.53
C LEU A 27 -7.53 3.45 -2.44
N TYR A 28 -7.24 2.72 -3.52
CA TYR A 28 -7.30 1.27 -3.53
C TYR A 28 -6.28 0.63 -2.59
N ALA A 29 -5.06 1.16 -2.49
CA ALA A 29 -4.07 0.69 -1.53
C ALA A 29 -4.58 0.81 -0.08
N GLY A 30 -5.25 1.92 0.24
CA GLY A 30 -5.90 2.12 1.55
C GLY A 30 -7.03 1.13 1.82
N ALA A 31 -7.88 0.87 0.82
CA ALA A 31 -8.97 -0.10 0.93
C ALA A 31 -8.44 -1.54 1.08
N ALA A 32 -7.45 -1.92 0.27
CA ALA A 32 -6.78 -3.21 0.32
C ALA A 32 -6.12 -3.44 1.69
N ARG A 33 -5.47 -2.41 2.25
CA ARG A 33 -4.92 -2.46 3.60
C ARG A 33 -5.99 -2.73 4.64
N ARG A 34 -7.11 -1.98 4.64
CA ARG A 34 -8.21 -2.19 5.59
C ARG A 34 -8.76 -3.62 5.49
N LYS A 35 -8.93 -4.13 4.27
CA LYS A 35 -9.37 -5.52 4.03
C LYS A 35 -8.37 -6.53 4.61
N ALA A 36 -7.07 -6.34 4.38
CA ALA A 36 -6.02 -7.22 4.89
C ALA A 36 -5.93 -7.20 6.42
N GLU A 37 -5.99 -6.02 7.06
CA GLU A 37 -6.01 -5.90 8.52
C GLU A 37 -7.21 -6.61 9.13
N ASN A 38 -8.40 -6.42 8.56
CA ASN A 38 -9.62 -7.08 9.02
C ASN A 38 -9.55 -8.61 8.83
N TYR A 39 -9.09 -9.08 7.67
CA TYR A 39 -8.99 -10.50 7.37
C TYR A 39 -7.99 -11.23 8.26
N THR A 40 -6.85 -10.59 8.54
CA THR A 40 -5.78 -11.18 9.37
C THR A 40 -5.93 -10.90 10.86
N ASN A 41 -6.87 -10.03 11.25
CA ASN A 41 -7.03 -9.48 12.59
C ASN A 41 -5.71 -8.92 13.17
N ARG A 42 -4.91 -8.26 12.32
CA ARG A 42 -3.60 -7.69 12.68
C ARG A 42 -3.44 -6.28 12.10
N LYS A 43 -2.68 -5.44 12.78
CA LYS A 43 -2.29 -4.12 12.29
C LYS A 43 -1.03 -4.20 11.43
N LEU A 44 -1.01 -3.47 10.31
CA LEU A 44 0.13 -3.43 9.39
C LEU A 44 0.98 -2.18 9.64
N TYR A 45 2.10 -2.28 10.36
CA TYR A 45 2.91 -1.09 10.66
C TYR A 45 3.71 -0.63 9.44
N ASP A 46 3.79 0.69 9.21
CA ASP A 46 4.51 1.27 8.07
C ASP A 46 6.02 1.29 8.27
N GLU A 47 6.45 1.33 9.53
CA GLU A 47 7.83 1.19 9.96
C GLU A 47 8.10 -0.22 10.53
N SER A 48 9.37 -0.61 10.53
CA SER A 48 9.82 -1.79 11.26
C SER A 48 9.64 -1.54 12.75
N VAL A 49 8.73 -2.27 13.39
CA VAL A 49 8.55 -2.22 14.84
C VAL A 49 9.80 -2.83 15.49
N THR A 50 10.73 -2.00 15.94
CA THR A 50 11.85 -2.44 16.79
C THR A 50 11.35 -2.64 18.21
N TYR A 51 11.46 -3.85 18.72
CA TYR A 51 11.29 -4.12 20.15
C TYR A 51 12.59 -3.76 20.86
N SER A 52 12.56 -2.75 21.75
CA SER A 52 13.63 -2.55 22.72
C SER A 52 13.46 -3.59 23.83
N ALA A 53 14.33 -4.60 23.85
CA ALA A 53 14.42 -5.59 24.92
C ALA A 53 15.08 -4.99 26.17
#